data_AF-A0A379X160-F1
#
_entry.id   AF-A0A379X160-F1
#
_cell.length_a   1.000
_cell.length_b   1.000
_cell.length_c   1.000
_cell.angle_alpha   90.00
_cell.angle_beta   90.00
_cell.angle_gamma   90.00
#
_symmetry.space_group_name_H-M   'P 1'
#
loop_
_entity.id
_entity.type
_entity.pdbx_description
1 polymer ?
#
loop_
_entity_poly.entity_id
_entity_poly.type
_entity_poly.pdbx_seq_one_letter_code
_entity_poly.pdbx_strand_id
1 'polypeptide(L)'
;MRNRIAGLGKNRKTAVFPKLVFAIRDGLNHKFGDPNYDIKQLALECASKRMYPDILNYDQVVKVTGSFKTPMGCRSFLGVWENENGEQIHDGRNNLGVISLNLPRIALEAKGDETAFWKLLDERLALARKALMTRIARLEGVKARVAPILYMEGACGVRLKADDDVSEIFKNGRASISLGYIGIHETINALFGGEHLYDSEQLRAKGIAIVERLRQAVDQWKDETGYGFSLYSTPSENLCDRFCRLDTAEFGVVPGVTDKGYYTNSFHLDVEKKVNPYDKIDFEAPYPPLANGVSFATANTRTFSTT
;
A
#
# COMPACT_ATOMS: atom_id res chain seq x y z
N MET A 1 -15.04 14.60 13.58
CA MET A 1 -15.74 15.01 12.34
C MET A 1 -16.17 16.47 12.32
N ARG A 2 -16.91 16.99 13.31
CA ARG A 2 -17.38 18.39 13.32
C ARG A 2 -16.28 19.44 13.08
N ASN A 3 -15.11 19.30 13.72
CA ASN A 3 -13.94 20.17 13.46
C ASN A 3 -13.44 20.10 12.01
N ARG A 4 -13.42 18.91 11.41
CA ARG A 4 -13.01 18.72 10.00
C ARG A 4 -14.00 19.40 9.06
N ILE A 5 -15.31 19.26 9.31
CA ILE A 5 -16.39 19.92 8.55
C ILE A 5 -16.26 21.44 8.64
N ALA A 6 -16.03 21.98 9.85
CA ALA A 6 -15.86 23.41 10.08
C ALA A 6 -14.71 24.01 9.25
N GLY A 7 -13.67 23.23 8.98
CA GLY A 7 -12.53 23.64 8.16
C GLY A 7 -11.45 24.37 8.96
N LEU A 8 -10.26 24.48 8.36
CA LEU A 8 -9.09 25.04 9.02
C LEU A 8 -8.94 26.55 8.74
N GLY A 9 -8.76 27.32 9.80
CA GLY A 9 -8.49 28.76 9.76
C GLY A 9 -9.69 29.61 9.36
N LYS A 10 -9.48 30.93 9.24
CA LYS A 10 -10.51 31.92 8.91
C LYS A 10 -11.28 31.57 7.63
N ASN A 11 -10.57 31.03 6.65
CA ASN A 11 -11.13 30.69 5.33
C ASN A 11 -11.71 29.26 5.28
N ARG A 12 -11.76 28.55 6.42
CA ARG A 12 -12.35 27.22 6.55
C ARG A 12 -11.85 26.25 5.48
N LYS A 13 -10.54 26.26 5.19
CA LYS A 13 -9.93 25.44 4.14
C LYS A 13 -10.00 23.95 4.49
N THR A 14 -10.02 23.09 3.48
CA THR A 14 -9.88 21.65 3.70
C THR A 14 -8.45 21.35 4.07
N ALA A 15 -8.22 20.91 5.32
CA ALA A 15 -6.87 20.59 5.78
C ALA A 15 -6.44 19.21 5.28
N VAL A 16 -5.19 19.12 4.82
CA VAL A 16 -4.57 17.89 4.31
C VAL A 16 -4.32 16.89 5.45
N PHE A 17 -3.97 17.37 6.65
CA PHE A 17 -3.71 16.56 7.83
C PHE A 17 -4.54 17.01 9.05
N PRO A 18 -4.70 16.15 10.07
CA PRO A 18 -4.43 14.71 10.06
C PRO A 18 -5.37 13.97 9.09
N LYS A 19 -4.90 12.88 8.49
CA LYS A 19 -5.80 11.95 7.79
C LYS A 19 -6.80 11.39 8.80
N LEU A 20 -8.03 11.17 8.37
CA LEU A 20 -9.05 10.53 9.20
C LEU A 20 -9.41 9.20 8.55
N VAL A 21 -9.39 8.14 9.33
CA VAL A 21 -9.88 6.81 8.92
C VAL A 21 -11.05 6.47 9.83
N PHE A 22 -12.18 6.09 9.24
CA PHE A 22 -13.40 5.71 9.93
C PHE A 22 -13.67 4.23 9.67
N ALA A 23 -13.57 3.43 10.73
CA ALA A 23 -13.84 1.99 10.65
C ALA A 23 -15.35 1.73 10.67
N ILE A 24 -15.83 0.98 9.67
CA ILE A 24 -17.22 0.54 9.58
C ILE A 24 -17.34 -0.92 9.98
N ARG A 25 -18.31 -1.24 10.83
CA ARG A 25 -18.56 -2.59 11.38
C ARG A 25 -20.07 -2.84 11.54
N ASP A 26 -20.51 -4.01 11.11
CA ASP A 26 -21.88 -4.48 11.30
C ASP A 26 -22.26 -4.54 12.78
N GLY A 27 -23.47 -4.08 13.11
CA GLY A 27 -23.99 -4.06 14.49
C GLY A 27 -23.43 -2.93 15.36
N LEU A 28 -22.57 -2.06 14.82
CA LEU A 28 -22.00 -0.92 15.53
C LEU A 28 -22.33 0.40 14.85
N ASN A 29 -22.05 0.53 13.56
CA ASN A 29 -22.20 1.80 12.84
C ASN A 29 -22.53 1.65 11.35
N HIS A 30 -22.81 0.45 10.85
CA HIS A 30 -22.95 0.22 9.41
C HIS A 30 -24.39 0.42 8.92
N LYS A 31 -25.38 -0.11 9.63
CA LYS A 31 -26.77 -0.19 9.18
C LYS A 31 -27.67 0.75 9.99
N PHE A 32 -28.80 1.14 9.38
CA PHE A 32 -29.81 1.92 10.09
C PHE A 32 -30.28 1.14 11.32
N GLY A 33 -30.32 1.80 12.48
CA GLY A 33 -30.62 1.17 13.77
C GLY A 33 -29.38 0.73 14.57
N ASP A 34 -28.19 0.68 13.97
CA ASP A 34 -26.95 0.43 14.72
C ASP A 34 -26.66 1.58 15.70
N PRO A 35 -26.05 1.32 16.89
CA PRO A 35 -25.87 2.31 17.95
C PRO A 35 -25.19 3.62 17.53
N ASN A 36 -24.23 3.56 16.60
CA ASN A 36 -23.45 4.70 16.11
C ASN A 36 -23.74 5.00 14.63
N TYR A 37 -24.94 4.67 14.14
CA TYR A 37 -25.33 4.99 12.76
C TYR A 37 -25.36 6.49 12.48
N ASP A 38 -25.71 7.30 13.48
CA ASP A 38 -25.64 8.77 13.44
C ASP A 38 -24.21 9.26 13.18
N ILE A 39 -23.20 8.62 13.78
CA ILE A 39 -21.78 8.92 13.55
C ILE A 39 -21.39 8.55 12.10
N LYS A 40 -21.91 7.46 11.54
CA LYS A 40 -21.71 7.13 10.11
C LYS A 40 -22.28 8.23 9.21
N GLN A 41 -23.49 8.75 9.49
CA GLN A 41 -24.06 9.86 8.72
C GLN A 41 -23.17 11.10 8.79
N LEU A 42 -22.65 11.43 9.97
CA LEU A 42 -21.71 12.54 10.15
C LEU A 42 -20.37 12.30 9.42
N ALA A 43 -19.90 11.06 9.35
CA ALA A 43 -18.71 10.69 8.59
C ALA A 43 -18.92 10.87 7.08
N LEU A 44 -20.08 10.46 6.56
CA LEU A 44 -20.46 10.66 5.14
C LEU A 44 -20.57 12.16 4.79
N GLU A 45 -21.22 12.95 5.64
CA GLU A 45 -21.27 14.40 5.47
C GLU A 45 -19.85 15.00 5.45
N CYS A 46 -19.00 14.58 6.38
CA CYS A 46 -17.61 15.02 6.45
C CYS A 46 -16.83 14.69 5.17
N ALA A 47 -16.91 13.45 4.69
CA ALA A 47 -16.23 13.00 3.49
C ALA A 47 -16.71 13.77 2.25
N SER A 48 -18.03 14.00 2.10
CA SER A 48 -18.59 14.76 0.98
C SER A 48 -18.09 16.20 0.89
N LYS A 49 -17.76 16.81 2.03
CA LYS A 49 -17.31 18.22 2.10
C LYS A 49 -15.78 18.36 2.13
N ARG A 50 -15.07 17.34 2.64
CA ARG A 50 -13.66 17.45 3.07
C ARG A 50 -12.79 16.28 2.67
N MET A 51 -13.29 15.38 1.81
CA MET A 51 -12.67 14.13 1.35
C MET A 51 -12.53 13.07 2.46
N TYR A 52 -11.93 13.43 3.59
CA TYR A 52 -11.84 12.58 4.77
C TYR A 52 -13.15 12.55 5.59
N PRO A 53 -13.47 11.43 6.26
CA PRO A 53 -12.62 10.26 6.48
C PRO A 53 -12.62 9.22 5.35
N ASP A 54 -11.48 8.53 5.21
CA ASP A 54 -11.42 7.27 4.45
C ASP A 54 -12.17 6.19 5.24
N ILE A 55 -12.89 5.30 4.56
CA ILE A 55 -13.65 4.23 5.21
C ILE A 55 -12.83 2.94 5.21
N LEU A 56 -12.75 2.30 6.37
CA LEU A 56 -12.09 1.01 6.54
C LEU A 56 -13.12 -0.05 6.96
N ASN A 57 -13.30 -1.09 6.16
CA ASN A 57 -14.21 -2.18 6.52
C ASN A 57 -13.54 -3.10 7.55
N TYR A 58 -14.10 -3.16 8.76
CA TYR A 58 -13.53 -3.92 9.88
C TYR A 58 -13.34 -5.40 9.53
N ASP A 59 -14.38 -6.05 9.03
CA ASP A 59 -14.38 -7.50 8.77
C ASP A 59 -13.42 -7.87 7.63
N GLN A 60 -13.36 -7.04 6.59
CA GLN A 60 -12.41 -7.25 5.49
C GLN A 60 -10.96 -7.06 5.94
N VAL A 61 -10.68 -6.09 6.82
CA VAL A 61 -9.33 -5.95 7.39
C VAL A 61 -8.97 -7.19 8.20
N VAL A 62 -9.86 -7.64 9.09
CA VAL A 62 -9.63 -8.87 9.88
C VAL A 62 -9.38 -10.07 8.95
N LYS A 63 -10.19 -10.23 7.91
CA LYS A 63 -10.06 -11.32 6.93
C LYS A 63 -8.71 -11.29 6.21
N VAL A 64 -8.27 -10.12 5.73
CA VAL A 64 -7.05 -10.00 4.90
C VAL A 64 -5.77 -10.02 5.73
N THR A 65 -5.83 -9.46 6.94
CA THR A 65 -4.62 -9.17 7.75
C THR A 65 -4.59 -9.91 9.09
N GLY A 66 -5.58 -10.76 9.37
CA GLY A 66 -5.68 -11.63 10.54
C GLY A 66 -6.18 -10.98 11.84
N SER A 67 -6.28 -9.65 11.89
CA SER A 67 -6.79 -8.90 13.05
C SER A 67 -7.30 -7.53 12.61
N PHE A 68 -7.89 -6.73 13.49
CA PHE A 68 -8.23 -5.35 13.17
C PHE A 68 -7.11 -4.40 13.62
N LYS A 69 -6.67 -3.51 12.71
CA LYS A 69 -5.72 -2.44 13.00
C LYS A 69 -5.89 -1.29 12.02
N THR A 70 -5.30 -0.15 12.35
CA THR A 70 -5.26 1.01 11.46
C THR A 70 -3.95 1.04 10.66
N PRO A 71 -3.93 1.66 9.46
CA PRO A 71 -2.71 1.77 8.68
C PRO A 71 -1.70 2.71 9.34
N MET A 72 -0.42 2.33 9.30
CA MET A 72 0.68 3.24 9.59
C MET A 72 0.87 4.20 8.41
N GLY A 73 0.83 5.50 8.71
CA GLY A 73 0.96 6.56 7.70
C GLY A 73 -0.19 6.55 6.70
N CYS A 74 0.11 6.45 5.41
CA CYS A 74 -0.92 6.45 4.37
C CYS A 74 -1.72 5.15 4.35
N ARG A 75 -1.03 4.00 4.32
CA ARG A 75 -1.68 2.72 4.01
C ARG A 75 -0.93 1.44 4.41
N SER A 76 0.14 1.53 5.20
CA SER A 76 0.92 0.34 5.61
C SER A 76 0.21 -0.44 6.70
N PHE A 77 -0.17 -1.69 6.44
CA PHE A 77 -0.78 -2.58 7.42
C PHE A 77 0.26 -3.55 7.98
N LEU A 78 0.15 -3.81 9.28
CA LEU A 78 0.96 -4.81 9.97
C LEU A 78 0.33 -6.19 9.84
N GLY A 79 1.16 -7.22 9.68
CA GLY A 79 0.73 -8.60 9.89
C GLY A 79 0.48 -8.88 11.37
N VAL A 80 -0.24 -9.97 11.68
CA VAL A 80 -0.40 -10.46 13.05
C VAL A 80 0.98 -10.74 13.67
N TRP A 81 1.13 -10.31 14.91
CA TRP A 81 2.29 -10.62 15.75
C TRP A 81 1.81 -10.66 17.19
N GLU A 82 2.28 -11.66 17.91
CA GLU A 82 1.94 -11.91 19.31
C GLU A 82 3.20 -11.79 20.15
N ASN A 83 3.05 -11.24 21.36
CA ASN A 83 4.13 -11.25 22.34
C ASN A 83 4.26 -12.65 22.97
N GLU A 84 5.21 -12.79 23.90
CA GLU A 84 5.47 -14.04 24.63
C GLU A 84 4.26 -14.56 25.43
N ASN A 85 3.30 -13.69 25.74
CA ASN A 85 2.07 -14.04 26.45
C ASN A 85 0.91 -14.43 25.51
N GLY A 86 1.13 -14.46 24.20
CA GLY A 86 0.09 -14.72 23.20
C GLY A 86 -0.83 -13.52 22.92
N GLU A 87 -0.46 -12.32 23.34
CA GLU A 87 -1.27 -11.12 23.13
C GLU A 87 -0.91 -10.47 21.79
N GLN A 88 -1.92 -10.17 20.97
CA GLN A 88 -1.73 -9.48 19.70
C GLN A 88 -1.32 -8.02 19.92
N ILE A 89 -0.13 -7.65 19.44
CA ILE A 89 0.37 -6.28 19.54
C ILE A 89 0.28 -5.58 18.18
N HIS A 90 -0.28 -4.37 18.20
CA HIS A 90 -0.40 -3.48 17.04
C HIS A 90 0.31 -2.17 17.31
N ASP A 91 -0.05 -1.50 18.40
CA ASP A 91 0.53 -0.21 18.77
C ASP A 91 2.02 -0.36 19.14
N GLY A 92 2.81 0.65 18.76
CA GLY A 92 4.26 0.65 18.97
C GLY A 92 5.07 -0.20 17.99
N ARG A 93 4.42 -0.93 17.08
CA ARG A 93 5.10 -1.60 15.96
C ARG A 93 5.29 -0.64 14.79
N ASN A 94 6.22 -0.98 13.89
CA ASN A 94 6.68 -0.08 12.83
C ASN A 94 7.02 -0.80 11.52
N ASN A 95 7.48 -0.02 10.53
CA ASN A 95 8.00 -0.49 9.25
C ASN A 95 9.44 0.01 9.05
N LEU A 96 10.34 -0.86 8.57
CA LEU A 96 11.78 -0.56 8.40
C LEU A 96 12.13 0.12 7.08
N GLY A 97 11.15 0.25 6.19
CA GLY A 97 11.26 0.95 4.92
C GLY A 97 10.74 0.14 3.75
N VAL A 98 10.83 0.80 2.59
CA VAL A 98 10.26 0.32 1.33
C VAL A 98 11.34 0.33 0.25
N ILE A 99 11.38 -0.72 -0.57
CA ILE A 99 12.09 -0.74 -1.86
C ILE A 99 11.05 -1.10 -2.92
N SER A 100 10.82 -0.19 -3.88
CA SER A 100 9.78 -0.37 -4.90
C SER A 100 10.35 -0.84 -6.24
N LEU A 101 9.75 -1.88 -6.80
CA LEU A 101 10.02 -2.37 -8.15
C LEU A 101 9.29 -1.53 -9.20
N ASN A 102 10.02 -1.14 -10.24
CA ASN A 102 9.49 -0.56 -11.46
C ASN A 102 9.09 -1.71 -12.41
N LEU A 103 7.85 -2.18 -12.32
CA LEU A 103 7.39 -3.30 -13.15
C LEU A 103 7.35 -2.96 -14.66
N PRO A 104 6.90 -1.75 -15.07
CA PRO A 104 6.98 -1.36 -16.48
C PRO A 104 8.38 -1.44 -17.06
N ARG A 105 9.42 -1.03 -16.31
CA ARG A 105 10.82 -1.16 -16.76
C ARG A 105 11.19 -2.61 -17.07
N ILE A 106 10.78 -3.56 -16.23
CA ILE A 106 11.06 -4.98 -16.43
C ILE A 106 10.38 -5.48 -17.71
N ALA A 107 9.13 -5.08 -17.95
CA ALA A 107 8.41 -5.41 -19.18
C ALA A 107 9.03 -4.78 -20.44
N LEU A 108 9.46 -3.52 -20.38
CA LEU A 108 10.16 -2.84 -21.47
C LEU A 108 11.48 -3.55 -21.82
N GLU A 109 12.24 -3.98 -20.80
CA GLU A 109 13.47 -4.77 -20.99
C GLU A 109 13.20 -6.16 -21.60
N ALA A 110 12.04 -6.74 -21.32
CA ALA A 110 11.61 -8.03 -21.85
C ALA A 110 11.14 -7.98 -23.31
N LYS A 111 10.86 -6.78 -23.87
CA LYS A 111 10.50 -6.58 -25.28
C LYS A 111 9.35 -7.48 -25.78
N GLY A 112 8.34 -7.70 -24.95
CA GLY A 112 7.19 -8.55 -25.27
C GLY A 112 7.41 -10.06 -25.08
N ASP A 113 8.59 -10.50 -24.64
CA ASP A 113 8.84 -11.90 -24.29
C ASP A 113 8.46 -12.15 -22.82
N GLU A 114 7.34 -12.84 -22.63
CA GLU A 114 6.84 -13.19 -21.29
C GLU A 114 7.83 -14.08 -20.50
N THR A 115 8.56 -14.98 -21.17
CA THR A 115 9.56 -15.83 -20.50
C THR A 115 10.72 -14.99 -20.00
N ALA A 116 11.19 -14.05 -20.82
CA ALA A 116 12.23 -13.09 -20.42
C ALA A 116 11.76 -12.20 -19.26
N PHE A 117 10.49 -11.76 -19.28
CA PHE A 117 9.90 -10.96 -18.20
C PHE A 117 9.96 -11.68 -16.86
N TRP A 118 9.51 -12.93 -16.79
CA TRP A 118 9.51 -13.68 -15.52
C TRP A 118 10.92 -13.90 -14.99
N LYS A 119 11.88 -14.19 -15.87
CA LYS A 119 13.29 -14.29 -15.48
C LYS A 119 13.83 -12.97 -14.93
N LEU A 120 13.60 -11.86 -15.62
CA LEU A 120 14.05 -10.53 -15.17
C LEU A 120 13.37 -10.12 -13.86
N LEU A 121 12.09 -10.43 -13.69
CA LEU A 121 11.37 -10.17 -12.44
C LEU A 121 12.03 -10.86 -11.25
N ASP A 122 12.42 -12.13 -11.41
CA ASP A 122 13.11 -12.90 -10.37
C ASP A 122 14.50 -12.34 -10.04
N GLU A 123 15.25 -11.90 -11.07
CA GLU A 123 16.52 -11.22 -10.87
C GLU A 123 16.35 -9.89 -10.10
N ARG A 124 15.31 -9.10 -10.43
CA ARG A 124 15.00 -7.85 -9.73
C ARG A 124 14.49 -8.09 -8.30
N LEU A 125 13.76 -9.18 -8.06
CA LEU A 125 13.33 -9.60 -6.74
C LEU A 125 14.52 -9.94 -5.84
N ALA A 126 15.51 -10.68 -6.35
CA ALA A 126 16.73 -10.98 -5.61
C ALA A 126 17.51 -9.70 -5.24
N LEU A 127 17.61 -8.76 -6.17
CA LEU A 127 18.24 -7.46 -5.92
C LEU A 127 17.46 -6.62 -4.88
N ALA A 128 16.13 -6.57 -4.98
CA ALA A 128 15.28 -5.86 -4.05
C ALA A 128 15.40 -6.44 -2.63
N ARG A 129 15.43 -7.78 -2.49
CA ARG A 129 15.69 -8.45 -1.22
C ARG A 129 17.03 -8.02 -0.63
N LYS A 130 18.10 -8.03 -1.43
CA LYS A 130 19.43 -7.59 -0.97
C LYS A 130 19.41 -6.14 -0.48
N ALA A 131 18.72 -5.25 -1.21
CA ALA A 131 18.58 -3.85 -0.80
C ALA A 131 17.81 -3.70 0.52
N LEU A 132 16.71 -4.45 0.70
CA LEU A 132 15.92 -4.47 1.94
C LEU A 132 16.74 -5.01 3.12
N MET A 133 17.45 -6.12 2.94
CA MET A 133 18.33 -6.68 3.98
C MET A 133 19.48 -5.75 4.34
N THR A 134 20.02 -5.01 3.37
CA THR A 134 21.06 -3.98 3.65
C THR A 134 20.52 -2.88 4.56
N ARG A 135 19.24 -2.51 4.43
CA ARG A 135 18.61 -1.52 5.32
C ARG A 135 18.44 -2.06 6.73
N ILE A 136 18.08 -3.34 6.86
CA ILE A 136 17.99 -4.02 8.17
C ILE A 136 19.37 -4.05 8.83
N ALA A 137 20.41 -4.49 8.10
CA ALA A 137 21.76 -4.60 8.63
C ALA A 137 22.33 -3.26 9.13
N ARG A 138 21.93 -2.13 8.54
CA ARG A 138 22.32 -0.79 9.02
C ARG A 138 21.79 -0.43 10.41
N LEU A 139 20.80 -1.17 10.92
CA LEU A 139 20.25 -0.96 12.27
C LEU A 139 20.97 -1.80 13.33
N GLU A 140 21.86 -2.71 12.93
CA GLU A 140 22.67 -3.52 13.85
C GLU A 140 23.66 -2.62 14.60
N GLY A 141 23.72 -2.76 15.93
CA GLY A 141 24.59 -1.97 16.80
C GLY A 141 24.11 -0.52 17.05
N VAL A 142 22.99 -0.10 16.46
CA VAL A 142 22.41 1.23 16.70
C VAL A 142 21.77 1.27 18.08
N LYS A 143 22.18 2.25 18.89
CA LYS A 143 21.75 2.38 20.29
C LYS A 143 20.46 3.18 20.44
N ALA A 144 19.63 2.82 21.41
CA ALA A 144 18.32 3.45 21.66
C ALA A 144 18.38 4.98 21.87
N ARG A 145 19.50 5.50 22.39
CA ARG A 145 19.73 6.95 22.57
C ARG A 145 19.62 7.78 21.28
N VAL A 146 19.67 7.16 20.11
CA VAL A 146 19.49 7.86 18.82
C VAL A 146 18.11 8.50 18.68
N ALA A 147 17.08 7.93 19.32
CA ALA A 147 15.71 8.46 19.31
C ALA A 147 14.96 8.08 20.61
N PRO A 148 15.19 8.82 21.72
CA PRO A 148 14.62 8.47 23.03
C PRO A 148 13.09 8.36 23.03
N ILE A 149 12.39 9.27 22.33
CA ILE A 149 10.92 9.21 22.26
C ILE A 149 10.40 7.90 21.65
N LEU A 150 11.12 7.36 20.67
CA LEU A 150 10.75 6.11 19.99
C LEU A 150 11.07 4.90 20.86
N TYR A 151 12.30 4.83 21.34
CA TYR A 151 12.85 3.58 21.88
C TYR A 151 12.86 3.50 23.40
N MET A 152 12.84 4.64 24.10
CA MET A 152 12.98 4.72 25.56
C MET A 152 11.69 5.16 26.25
N GLU A 153 10.89 6.01 25.60
CA GLU A 153 9.68 6.61 26.18
C GLU A 153 8.35 5.98 25.75
N GLY A 154 8.41 4.81 25.11
CA GLY A 154 7.22 3.98 24.87
C GLY A 154 6.52 4.17 23.54
N ALA A 155 6.96 5.08 22.64
CA ALA A 155 6.28 5.23 21.36
C ALA A 155 6.40 3.99 20.46
N CYS A 156 7.47 3.21 20.58
CA CYS A 156 7.59 1.88 19.98
C CYS A 156 7.10 0.74 20.87
N GLY A 157 6.28 1.00 21.89
CA GLY A 157 5.71 -0.02 22.78
C GLY A 157 6.76 -0.74 23.65
N VAL A 158 7.95 -0.16 23.78
CA VAL A 158 9.08 -0.66 24.56
C VAL A 158 9.77 0.50 25.27
N ARG A 159 10.54 0.20 26.32
CA ARG A 159 11.36 1.17 27.06
C ARG A 159 12.78 0.62 27.20
N LEU A 160 13.56 0.75 26.13
CA LEU A 160 14.97 0.37 26.10
C LEU A 160 15.82 1.32 26.96
N LYS A 161 16.95 0.82 27.45
CA LYS A 161 18.01 1.67 28.03
C LYS A 161 18.80 2.34 26.91
N ALA A 162 19.48 3.44 27.23
CA ALA A 162 20.20 4.27 26.26
C ALA A 162 21.26 3.52 25.42
N ASP A 163 21.84 2.45 25.97
CA ASP A 163 22.90 1.62 25.37
C ASP A 163 22.41 0.27 24.80
N ASP A 164 21.11 -0.01 24.88
CA ASP A 164 20.52 -1.21 24.28
C ASP A 164 20.46 -1.05 22.75
N ASP A 165 20.57 -2.16 22.02
CA ASP A 165 20.47 -2.19 20.56
C ASP A 165 19.02 -2.17 20.09
N VAL A 166 18.70 -1.26 19.16
CA VAL A 166 17.33 -1.12 18.62
C VAL A 166 16.98 -2.25 17.65
N SER A 167 17.95 -2.99 17.11
CA SER A 167 17.71 -4.08 16.16
C SER A 167 16.81 -5.16 16.74
N GLU A 168 16.91 -5.44 18.04
CA GLU A 168 16.20 -6.55 18.69
C GLU A 168 14.69 -6.37 18.64
N ILE A 169 14.19 -5.13 18.73
CA ILE A 169 12.75 -4.84 18.76
C ILE A 169 12.09 -4.91 17.36
N PHE A 170 12.86 -5.22 16.32
CA PHE A 170 12.38 -5.32 14.94
C PHE A 170 12.35 -6.76 14.40
N LYS A 171 13.05 -7.68 15.07
CA LYS A 171 13.16 -9.09 14.67
C LYS A 171 11.85 -9.86 14.86
N ASN A 172 11.85 -11.10 14.41
CA ASN A 172 10.80 -12.10 14.68
C ASN A 172 9.39 -11.61 14.28
N GLY A 173 9.30 -10.94 13.13
CA GLY A 173 8.04 -10.43 12.58
C GLY A 173 7.47 -9.19 13.27
N ARG A 174 8.13 -8.65 14.31
CA ARG A 174 7.61 -7.51 15.05
C ARG A 174 7.56 -6.25 14.17
N ALA A 175 8.64 -5.93 13.47
CA ALA A 175 8.62 -4.90 12.45
C ALA A 175 8.26 -5.48 11.08
N SER A 176 7.55 -4.68 10.28
CA SER A 176 7.34 -4.97 8.86
C SER A 176 8.48 -4.40 8.00
N ILE A 177 8.71 -5.00 6.84
CA ILE A 177 9.59 -4.45 5.81
C ILE A 177 8.98 -4.68 4.43
N SER A 178 9.01 -3.67 3.58
CA SER A 178 8.08 -3.61 2.45
C SER A 178 8.76 -3.73 1.09
N LEU A 179 8.33 -4.73 0.32
CA LEU A 179 8.57 -4.77 -1.13
C LEU A 179 7.46 -3.97 -1.82
N GLY A 180 7.83 -2.81 -2.35
CA GLY A 180 6.93 -1.96 -3.11
C GLY A 180 6.78 -2.40 -4.56
N TYR A 181 5.66 -2.07 -5.20
CA TYR A 181 5.50 -2.17 -6.66
C TYR A 181 4.56 -1.10 -7.22
N ILE A 182 4.65 -0.88 -8.54
CA ILE A 182 3.85 0.08 -9.31
C ILE A 182 3.71 -0.35 -10.76
N GLY A 183 2.63 0.09 -11.43
CA GLY A 183 2.52 0.10 -12.88
C GLY A 183 2.05 -1.20 -13.50
N ILE A 184 1.12 -1.93 -12.86
CA ILE A 184 0.59 -3.18 -13.44
C ILE A 184 -0.05 -2.91 -14.81
N HIS A 185 -0.78 -1.81 -14.95
CA HIS A 185 -1.40 -1.42 -16.22
C HIS A 185 -0.36 -1.28 -17.34
N GLU A 186 0.69 -0.48 -17.12
CA GLU A 186 1.71 -0.23 -18.13
C GLU A 186 2.61 -1.45 -18.37
N THR A 187 2.81 -2.30 -17.35
CA THR A 187 3.52 -3.58 -17.48
C THR A 187 2.81 -4.49 -18.47
N ILE A 188 1.48 -4.59 -18.36
CA ILE A 188 0.67 -5.42 -19.26
C ILE A 188 0.65 -4.82 -20.67
N ASN A 189 0.51 -3.51 -20.80
CA ASN A 189 0.56 -2.84 -22.10
C ASN A 189 1.92 -3.06 -22.79
N ALA A 190 3.03 -3.02 -22.06
CA ALA A 190 4.37 -3.24 -22.60
C ALA A 190 4.62 -4.70 -23.04
N LEU A 191 4.02 -5.68 -22.37
CA LEU A 191 4.20 -7.11 -22.69
C LEU A 191 3.30 -7.59 -23.83
N PHE A 192 2.03 -7.20 -23.81
CA PHE A 192 1.01 -7.78 -24.69
C PHE A 192 0.43 -6.79 -25.69
N GLY A 193 0.34 -5.51 -25.33
CA GLY A 193 -0.30 -4.48 -26.14
C GLY A 193 -1.74 -4.81 -26.53
N GLY A 194 -2.30 -4.01 -27.44
CA GLY A 194 -3.58 -4.29 -28.08
C GLY A 194 -4.81 -3.92 -27.23
N GLU A 195 -5.23 -4.82 -26.35
CA GLU A 195 -6.46 -4.66 -25.56
C GLU A 195 -6.18 -4.11 -24.16
N HIS A 196 -7.08 -3.29 -23.63
CA HIS A 196 -6.94 -2.73 -22.29
C HIS A 196 -7.21 -3.80 -21.21
N LEU A 197 -6.36 -3.88 -20.20
CA LEU A 197 -6.41 -4.84 -19.06
C LEU A 197 -7.81 -5.06 -18.45
N TYR A 198 -8.62 -4.01 -18.35
CA TYR A 198 -10.00 -4.08 -17.86
C TYR A 198 -10.93 -4.89 -18.76
N ASP A 199 -10.79 -4.78 -20.08
CA ASP A 199 -11.70 -5.43 -21.05
C ASP A 199 -11.36 -6.92 -21.30
N SER A 200 -10.18 -7.37 -20.83
CA SER A 200 -9.66 -8.71 -21.10
C SER A 200 -9.45 -9.52 -19.82
N GLU A 201 -10.23 -10.58 -19.61
CA GLU A 201 -10.03 -11.48 -18.48
C GLU A 201 -8.66 -12.17 -18.49
N GLN A 202 -8.14 -12.51 -19.68
CA GLN A 202 -6.81 -13.09 -19.83
C GLN A 202 -5.72 -12.12 -19.36
N LEU A 203 -5.75 -10.86 -19.82
CA LEU A 203 -4.76 -9.87 -19.37
C LEU A 203 -4.90 -9.57 -17.89
N ARG A 204 -6.13 -9.55 -17.36
CA ARG A 204 -6.39 -9.37 -15.93
C ARG A 204 -5.74 -10.48 -15.09
N ALA A 205 -5.88 -11.74 -15.53
CA ALA A 205 -5.22 -12.87 -14.91
C ALA A 205 -3.70 -12.75 -14.93
N LYS A 206 -3.10 -12.23 -16.03
CA LYS A 206 -1.66 -11.94 -16.09
C LYS A 206 -1.24 -10.89 -15.06
N GLY A 207 -2.01 -9.81 -14.91
CA GLY A 207 -1.76 -8.79 -13.90
C GLY A 207 -1.83 -9.33 -12.46
N ILE A 208 -2.77 -10.23 -12.18
CA ILE A 208 -2.89 -10.93 -10.89
C ILE A 208 -1.69 -11.83 -10.65
N ALA A 209 -1.29 -12.65 -11.64
CA ALA A 209 -0.15 -13.55 -11.54
C ALA A 209 1.16 -12.84 -11.18
N ILE A 210 1.37 -11.61 -11.70
CA ILE A 210 2.54 -10.80 -11.33
C ILE A 210 2.52 -10.50 -9.83
N VAL A 211 1.38 -10.07 -9.29
CA VAL A 211 1.23 -9.73 -7.86
C VAL A 211 1.34 -10.99 -6.99
N GLU A 212 0.82 -12.13 -7.44
CA GLU A 212 1.00 -13.43 -6.78
C GLU A 212 2.47 -13.84 -6.70
N ARG A 213 3.24 -13.68 -7.77
CA ARG A 213 4.68 -13.96 -7.76
C ARG A 213 5.45 -13.08 -6.78
N LEU A 214 5.12 -11.78 -6.72
CA LEU A 214 5.69 -10.85 -5.74
C LEU A 214 5.31 -11.24 -4.31
N ARG A 215 4.06 -11.70 -4.11
CA ARG A 215 3.57 -12.18 -2.82
C ARG A 215 4.34 -13.42 -2.36
N GLN A 216 4.50 -14.41 -3.22
CA GLN A 216 5.27 -15.62 -2.93
C GLN A 216 6.71 -15.29 -2.52
N ALA A 217 7.33 -14.30 -3.17
CA ALA A 217 8.69 -13.86 -2.82
C ALA A 217 8.77 -13.30 -1.40
N VAL A 218 7.86 -12.40 -0.99
CA VAL A 218 7.88 -11.82 0.36
C VAL A 218 7.55 -12.85 1.44
N ASP A 219 6.66 -13.80 1.17
CA ASP A 219 6.35 -14.89 2.10
C ASP A 219 7.56 -15.80 2.29
N GLN A 220 8.23 -16.20 1.19
CA GLN A 220 9.48 -16.95 1.27
C GLN A 220 10.55 -16.21 2.08
N TRP A 221 10.74 -14.91 1.86
CA TRP A 221 11.75 -14.14 2.60
C TRP A 221 11.40 -14.00 4.08
N LYS A 222 10.11 -13.92 4.41
CA LYS A 222 9.65 -13.92 5.80
C LYS A 222 10.03 -15.22 6.49
N ASP A 223 9.76 -16.36 5.86
CA ASP A 223 10.08 -17.69 6.41
C ASP A 223 11.60 -17.89 6.56
N GLU A 224 12.39 -17.45 5.58
CA GLU A 224 13.84 -17.61 5.58
C GLU A 224 14.59 -16.69 6.57
N THR A 225 14.03 -15.52 6.90
CA THR A 225 14.75 -14.48 7.66
C THR A 225 14.13 -14.15 9.01
N GLY A 226 12.87 -14.53 9.23
CA GLY A 226 12.11 -14.15 10.41
C GLY A 226 11.66 -12.69 10.46
N TYR A 227 11.99 -11.85 9.46
CA TYR A 227 11.50 -10.47 9.37
C TYR A 227 10.12 -10.41 8.72
N GLY A 228 9.29 -9.44 9.12
CA GLY A 228 7.93 -9.28 8.61
C GLY A 228 7.87 -8.69 7.19
N PHE A 229 8.44 -9.38 6.20
CA PHE A 229 8.34 -8.99 4.80
C PHE A 229 6.87 -8.94 4.36
N SER A 230 6.50 -7.86 3.68
CA SER A 230 5.15 -7.67 3.16
C SER A 230 5.15 -6.98 1.80
N LEU A 231 4.13 -7.31 1.00
CA LEU A 231 3.93 -6.68 -0.29
C LEU A 231 3.20 -5.34 -0.12
N TYR A 232 3.74 -4.29 -0.73
CA TYR A 232 3.36 -2.90 -0.50
C TYR A 232 2.94 -2.25 -1.82
N SER A 233 1.65 -1.95 -1.95
CA SER A 233 1.16 -1.11 -3.05
C SER A 233 1.66 0.33 -2.84
N THR A 234 2.76 0.71 -3.48
CA THR A 234 3.48 1.97 -3.23
C THR A 234 2.59 3.18 -3.51
N PRO A 235 2.30 4.09 -2.54
CA PRO A 235 1.63 5.35 -2.83
C PRO A 235 2.60 6.23 -3.62
N SER A 236 2.33 6.34 -4.91
CA SER A 236 3.29 6.88 -5.85
C SER A 236 3.07 8.37 -6.14
N GLU A 237 3.12 9.22 -5.11
CA GLU A 237 2.89 10.67 -5.28
C GLU A 237 3.92 11.31 -6.21
N ASN A 238 5.21 10.98 -6.03
CA ASN A 238 6.31 11.47 -6.89
C ASN A 238 7.00 10.34 -7.68
N LEU A 239 6.81 9.09 -7.27
CA LEU A 239 7.53 7.96 -7.87
C LEU A 239 6.97 7.59 -9.26
N CYS A 240 5.70 7.92 -9.55
CA CYS A 240 5.02 7.57 -10.80
C CYS A 240 5.62 8.32 -11.98
N ASP A 241 5.81 9.64 -11.84
CA ASP A 241 6.52 10.50 -12.78
C ASP A 241 8.00 10.12 -12.85
N ARG A 242 8.66 9.95 -11.70
CA ARG A 242 10.11 9.66 -11.67
C ARG A 242 10.47 8.40 -12.46
N PHE A 243 9.74 7.30 -12.26
CA PHE A 243 10.00 6.06 -13.00
C PHE A 243 9.68 6.22 -14.48
N CYS A 244 8.53 6.82 -14.81
CA CYS A 244 8.17 7.08 -16.21
C CYS A 244 9.25 7.89 -16.92
N ARG A 245 9.70 9.01 -16.35
CA ARG A 245 10.77 9.87 -16.91
C ARG A 245 12.10 9.15 -17.13
N LEU A 246 12.51 8.28 -16.20
CA LEU A 246 13.75 7.50 -16.36
C LEU A 246 13.63 6.47 -17.48
N ASP A 247 12.44 5.87 -17.64
CA ASP A 247 12.20 4.91 -18.71
C ASP A 247 12.00 5.61 -20.06
N THR A 248 11.38 6.78 -20.11
CA THR A 248 11.32 7.62 -21.32
C THR A 248 12.72 7.99 -21.81
N ALA A 249 13.65 8.28 -20.89
CA ALA A 249 15.02 8.60 -21.26
C ALA A 249 15.78 7.41 -21.88
N GLU A 250 15.43 6.17 -21.50
CA GLU A 250 16.07 4.96 -22.02
C GLU A 250 15.39 4.43 -23.29
N PHE A 251 14.06 4.29 -23.27
CA PHE A 251 13.28 3.60 -24.29
C PHE A 251 12.48 4.54 -25.20
N GLY A 252 12.51 5.85 -24.91
CA GLY A 252 11.69 6.83 -25.60
C GLY A 252 10.22 6.82 -25.16
N VAL A 253 9.39 7.45 -25.99
CA VAL A 253 7.94 7.51 -25.77
C VAL A 253 7.31 6.23 -26.32
N VAL A 254 6.79 5.39 -25.42
CA VAL A 254 6.17 4.10 -25.72
C VAL A 254 4.65 4.24 -25.51
N PRO A 255 3.82 4.03 -26.56
CA PRO A 255 2.37 4.16 -26.46
C PRO A 255 1.76 3.26 -25.39
N GLY A 256 0.86 3.82 -24.58
CA GLY A 256 0.20 3.13 -23.46
C GLY A 256 1.12 2.81 -22.28
N VAL A 257 2.35 3.29 -22.27
CA VAL A 257 3.35 2.99 -21.22
C VAL A 257 3.97 4.28 -20.69
N THR A 258 4.76 4.99 -21.51
CA THR A 258 5.49 6.20 -21.07
C THR A 258 4.94 7.50 -21.68
N ASP A 259 4.00 7.39 -22.60
CA ASP A 259 3.37 8.52 -23.32
C ASP A 259 2.58 9.48 -22.43
N LYS A 260 1.88 8.98 -21.41
CA LYS A 260 1.14 9.84 -20.47
C LYS A 260 2.01 10.52 -19.41
N GLY A 261 3.30 10.19 -19.33
CA GLY A 261 4.26 10.82 -18.41
C GLY A 261 4.19 10.36 -16.95
N TYR A 262 3.37 9.35 -16.62
CA TYR A 262 3.33 8.74 -15.29
C TYR A 262 2.88 7.27 -15.37
N TYR A 263 3.23 6.49 -14.35
CA TYR A 263 2.73 5.12 -14.18
C TYR A 263 1.53 5.03 -13.24
N THR A 264 0.60 4.13 -13.57
CA THR A 264 -0.59 3.86 -12.75
C THR A 264 -0.17 3.25 -11.42
N ASN A 265 -0.80 3.73 -10.36
CA ASN A 265 -0.46 3.35 -8.99
C ASN A 265 -0.72 1.86 -8.75
N SER A 266 0.32 1.07 -8.45
CA SER A 266 0.22 -0.35 -8.10
C SER A 266 -0.70 -1.17 -9.03
N PHE A 267 -1.86 -1.62 -8.56
CA PHE A 267 -2.85 -2.42 -9.29
C PHE A 267 -4.08 -1.61 -9.71
N HIS A 268 -4.10 -0.30 -9.47
CA HIS A 268 -5.28 0.50 -9.75
C HIS A 268 -5.65 0.45 -11.22
N LEU A 269 -6.95 0.55 -11.48
CA LEU A 269 -7.42 0.77 -12.84
C LEU A 269 -6.89 2.12 -13.34
N ASP A 270 -6.44 2.15 -14.59
CA ASP A 270 -6.00 3.38 -15.23
C ASP A 270 -7.10 4.46 -15.19
N VAL A 271 -6.69 5.71 -14.96
CA VAL A 271 -7.60 6.83 -14.72
C VAL A 271 -8.28 7.32 -16.01
N GLU A 272 -7.72 6.99 -17.18
CA GLU A 272 -8.29 7.33 -18.47
C GLU A 272 -9.43 6.37 -18.82
N LYS A 273 -9.36 5.11 -18.36
CA LYS A 273 -10.44 4.13 -18.50
C LYS A 273 -11.70 4.55 -17.71
N LYS A 274 -12.76 4.91 -18.43
CA LYS A 274 -14.05 5.31 -17.86
C LYS A 274 -14.91 4.10 -17.56
N VAL A 275 -15.13 3.84 -16.28
CA VAL A 275 -16.01 2.79 -15.75
C VAL A 275 -16.86 3.35 -14.62
N ASN A 276 -17.93 2.65 -14.24
CA ASN A 276 -18.68 3.04 -13.07
C ASN A 276 -17.90 2.69 -11.77
N PRO A 277 -18.22 3.32 -10.62
CA PRO A 277 -17.50 3.08 -9.37
C PRO A 277 -17.47 1.62 -8.90
N TYR A 278 -18.55 0.86 -9.15
CA TYR A 278 -18.66 -0.55 -8.74
C TYR A 278 -17.73 -1.43 -9.58
N ASP A 279 -17.74 -1.26 -10.91
CA ASP A 279 -16.86 -2.03 -11.80
C ASP A 279 -15.37 -1.80 -11.46
N LYS A 280 -14.99 -0.58 -11.05
CA LYS A 280 -13.63 -0.28 -10.61
C LYS A 280 -13.29 -1.04 -9.33
N ILE A 281 -14.21 -1.09 -8.36
CA ILE A 281 -14.04 -1.86 -7.13
C ILE A 281 -13.88 -3.35 -7.46
N ASP A 282 -14.74 -3.89 -8.32
CA ASP A 282 -14.72 -5.30 -8.71
C ASP A 282 -13.44 -5.67 -9.47
N PHE A 283 -12.95 -4.77 -10.33
CA PHE A 283 -11.66 -4.91 -11.01
C PHE A 283 -10.50 -4.96 -10.01
N GLU A 284 -10.52 -4.11 -8.97
CA GLU A 284 -9.44 -4.00 -7.99
C GLU A 284 -9.53 -5.04 -6.84
N ALA A 285 -10.70 -5.63 -6.61
CA ALA A 285 -10.99 -6.53 -5.48
C ALA A 285 -10.06 -7.76 -5.34
N PRO A 286 -9.53 -8.37 -6.41
CA PRO A 286 -8.63 -9.53 -6.29
C PRO A 286 -7.25 -9.21 -5.70
N TYR A 287 -6.79 -7.96 -5.77
CA TYR A 287 -5.43 -7.58 -5.37
C TYR A 287 -5.21 -7.39 -3.85
N PRO A 288 -6.13 -6.79 -3.06
CA PRO A 288 -5.96 -6.61 -1.62
C PRO A 288 -5.55 -7.87 -0.83
N PRO A 289 -6.12 -9.07 -1.07
CA PRO A 289 -5.67 -10.29 -0.38
C PRO A 289 -4.22 -10.66 -0.68
N LEU A 290 -3.72 -10.36 -1.89
CA LEU A 290 -2.36 -10.63 -2.32
C LEU A 290 -1.37 -9.58 -1.80
N ALA A 291 -1.81 -8.32 -1.72
CA ALA A 291 -1.02 -7.20 -1.23
C ALA A 291 -1.34 -6.86 0.24
N ASN A 292 -1.40 -7.84 1.13
CA ASN A 292 -1.87 -7.63 2.51
C ASN A 292 -0.99 -6.71 3.39
N GLY A 293 0.20 -6.30 2.92
CA GLY A 293 1.00 -5.25 3.55
C GLY A 293 0.45 -3.83 3.31
N VAL A 294 -0.34 -3.63 2.24
CA VAL A 294 -1.06 -2.42 1.87
C VAL A 294 -2.15 -2.71 0.85
N SER A 295 -3.40 -2.31 1.10
CA SER A 295 -4.33 -2.09 0.00
C SER A 295 -5.35 -1.00 0.31
N PHE A 296 -5.65 -0.17 -0.70
CA PHE A 296 -6.74 0.79 -0.73
C PHE A 296 -7.33 0.77 -2.13
N ALA A 297 -8.65 0.58 -2.24
CA ALA A 297 -9.39 0.87 -3.46
C ALA A 297 -9.92 2.30 -3.36
N THR A 298 -9.77 3.07 -4.45
CA THR A 298 -10.41 4.39 -4.57
C THR A 298 -11.50 4.30 -5.61
N ALA A 299 -12.69 4.80 -5.31
CA ALA A 299 -13.77 4.86 -6.28
C ALA A 299 -14.10 6.33 -6.53
N ASN A 300 -13.89 6.81 -7.76
CA ASN A 300 -14.27 8.17 -8.13
C ASN A 300 -15.79 8.22 -8.32
N THR A 301 -16.51 8.70 -7.30
CA THR A 301 -17.91 9.08 -7.46
C THR A 301 -17.95 10.49 -8.06
N ARG A 302 -18.38 10.65 -9.32
CA ARG A 302 -18.64 11.97 -9.89
C ARG A 302 -19.67 12.71 -9.05
N THR A 303 -19.25 13.71 -8.28
CA THR A 303 -20.07 14.83 -7.83
C THR A 303 -19.25 16.11 -7.95
N PHE A 304 -18.93 16.47 -9.19
CA PHE A 304 -18.67 17.87 -9.55
C PHE A 304 -19.50 18.16 -10.80
N SER A 305 -20.78 18.42 -10.58
CA SER A 305 -21.54 19.32 -11.45
C SER A 305 -21.08 20.71 -11.09
N THR A 306 -20.40 21.36 -12.04
CA THR A 306 -20.08 22.78 -12.02
C THR A 306 -21.34 23.62 -11.83
N THR A 307 -21.31 24.51 -10.85
CA THR A 307 -21.76 25.90 -10.95
C THR A 307 -20.77 26.76 -10.20
#